data_AF-M7T1Q3-F1
#
_entry.id   AF-M7T1Q3-F1
#
_cell.length_a   1.000
_cell.length_b   1.000
_cell.length_c   1.000
_cell.angle_alpha   90.00
_cell.angle_beta   90.00
_cell.angle_gamma   90.00
#
_symmetry.space_group_name_H-M   'P 1'
#
loop_
_entity.id
_entity.type
_entity.pdbx_description
1 polymer ?
#
loop_
_entity_poly.entity_id
_entity_poly.type
_entity_poly.pdbx_seq_one_letter_code
_entity_poly.pdbx_strand_id
1 'polypeptide(L)'
;MIGTYNYVLYSGDVAFIRENWKGYVKGMRYLFSLVDRVTNLIKVPDDAANDWGQPNVNGFHTSAQVLFFHTLITGAKLADWIGDTPDRKATWLKTAKVVKVTMNELHWDRGTGAFWNSLHHFAGTAGIHPQDGNSLAVFLGVVKPSSTRAQAISSYLTRNWTPIGAASPELPGEISPFISSFEIQAHLVAGHPQRALDLIRSSWGWYLNNENGTQSTAIEGYLLNGSFGYRWNYGYDGVFSYTSHAHGWATGPVTALTEYILGLSIVGLAGATWRLAPQFGDLRSCQGGFTTKLGKFSASWTLKGDQGYTLEYNTPKGTGGDLLLPNGPRGTQVVIDDEELKSKDIVEASGNRQLFALRSSGGKHRIEVSWTSDDSQKALYSFTELKGDNQICDWL
;
A
#
# COMPACT_ATOMS: atom_id res chain seq x y z
N MET A 1 -4.26 16.12 3.53
CA MET A 1 -2.89 16.34 3.02
C MET A 1 -2.46 15.22 2.08
N ILE A 2 -2.48 13.96 2.52
CA ILE A 2 -2.20 12.79 1.63
C ILE A 2 -3.14 12.76 0.41
N GLY A 3 -4.44 12.99 0.61
CA GLY A 3 -5.40 13.10 -0.50
C GLY A 3 -5.08 14.22 -1.50
N THR A 4 -4.49 15.33 -1.05
CA THR A 4 -4.01 16.42 -1.92
C THR A 4 -2.88 15.92 -2.84
N TYR A 5 -1.93 15.16 -2.29
CA TYR A 5 -0.88 14.53 -3.08
C TYR A 5 -1.45 13.53 -4.09
N ASN A 6 -2.35 12.65 -3.66
CA ASN A 6 -2.97 11.68 -4.57
C ASN A 6 -3.72 12.38 -5.71
N TYR A 7 -4.51 13.41 -5.40
CA TYR A 7 -5.19 14.19 -6.43
C TYR A 7 -4.19 14.73 -7.48
N VAL A 8 -3.11 15.39 -7.06
CA VAL A 8 -2.11 15.95 -7.97
C VAL A 8 -1.37 14.86 -8.74
N LEU A 9 -1.05 13.73 -8.10
CA LEU A 9 -0.41 12.59 -8.75
C LEU A 9 -1.27 12.04 -9.90
N TYR A 10 -2.56 11.77 -9.67
CA TYR A 10 -3.44 11.16 -10.69
C TYR A 10 -3.96 12.16 -11.73
N SER A 11 -4.22 13.41 -11.35
CA SER A 11 -4.70 14.45 -12.28
C SER A 11 -3.57 15.14 -13.04
N GLY A 12 -2.36 15.18 -12.46
CA GLY A 12 -1.27 16.03 -12.91
C GLY A 12 -1.58 17.53 -12.77
N ASP A 13 -2.54 17.92 -11.92
CA ASP A 13 -2.94 19.31 -11.72
C ASP A 13 -2.01 20.03 -10.72
N VAL A 14 -0.87 20.48 -11.26
CA VAL A 14 0.12 21.27 -10.51
C VAL A 14 -0.41 22.69 -10.22
N ALA A 15 -1.37 23.20 -11.00
CA ALA A 15 -1.94 24.53 -10.78
C ALA A 15 -2.77 24.58 -9.50
N PHE A 16 -3.61 23.57 -9.27
CA PHE A 16 -4.39 23.40 -8.05
C PHE A 16 -3.50 23.48 -6.80
N ILE A 17 -2.39 22.76 -6.76
CA ILE A 17 -1.52 22.78 -5.58
C ILE A 17 -0.76 24.10 -5.44
N ARG A 18 -0.38 24.78 -6.53
CA ARG A 18 0.23 26.12 -6.46
C ARG A 18 -0.72 27.13 -5.82
N GLU A 19 -1.99 27.13 -6.23
CA GLU A 19 -3.03 28.00 -5.67
C GLU A 19 -3.25 27.73 -4.17
N ASN A 20 -3.28 26.44 -3.80
CA ASN A 20 -3.57 26.01 -2.43
C ASN A 20 -2.33 25.88 -1.54
N TRP A 21 -1.13 26.19 -2.04
CA TRP A 21 0.13 25.89 -1.35
C TRP A 21 0.26 26.57 0.00
N LYS A 22 -0.18 27.83 0.10
CA LYS A 22 -0.18 28.58 1.37
C LYS A 22 -0.99 27.86 2.45
N GLY A 23 -2.15 27.30 2.08
CA GLY A 23 -2.99 26.51 2.98
C GLY A 23 -2.33 25.18 3.36
N TYR A 24 -1.74 24.48 2.39
CA TYR A 24 -1.00 23.23 2.64
C TYR A 24 0.14 23.45 3.64
N VAL A 25 0.94 24.50 3.45
CA VAL A 25 2.06 24.85 4.32
C VAL A 25 1.58 25.27 5.72
N LYS A 26 0.43 25.96 5.82
CA LYS A 26 -0.20 26.25 7.12
C LYS A 26 -0.57 24.95 7.85
N GLY A 27 -1.13 23.97 7.13
CA GLY A 27 -1.40 22.62 7.67
C GLY A 27 -0.13 21.92 8.15
N MET A 28 0.95 21.95 7.36
CA MET A 28 2.24 21.38 7.78
C MET A 28 2.76 22.07 9.05
N ARG A 29 2.69 23.40 9.15
CA ARG A 29 3.10 24.13 10.37
C ARG A 29 2.32 23.70 11.60
N TYR A 30 1.02 23.47 11.47
CA TYR A 30 0.22 22.93 12.56
C TYR A 30 0.71 21.53 12.97
N LEU A 31 0.93 20.61 12.04
CA LEU A 31 1.48 19.29 12.35
C LEU A 31 2.85 19.37 13.04
N PHE A 32 3.74 20.27 12.59
CA PHE A 32 5.02 20.51 13.24
C PHE A 32 4.88 21.08 14.66
N SER A 33 3.82 21.83 14.96
CA SER A 33 3.55 22.31 16.31
C SER A 33 3.15 21.21 17.29
N LEU A 34 2.70 20.06 16.77
CA LEU A 34 2.36 18.88 17.56
C LEU A 34 3.57 17.96 17.81
N VAL A 35 4.72 18.23 17.18
CA VAL A 35 5.93 17.41 17.34
C VAL A 35 6.53 17.65 18.72
N ASP A 36 6.59 16.59 19.50
CA ASP A 36 7.24 16.58 20.80
C ASP A 36 8.76 16.71 20.65
N ARG A 37 9.38 17.57 21.47
CA ARG A 37 10.81 17.91 21.35
C ARG A 37 11.74 16.81 21.85
N VAL A 38 11.24 15.88 22.65
CA VAL A 38 12.04 14.78 23.21
C VAL A 38 12.07 13.61 22.24
N THR A 39 10.89 13.20 21.77
CA THR A 39 10.72 12.02 20.91
C THR A 39 10.81 12.34 19.43
N ASN A 40 10.57 13.58 19.00
CA ASN A 40 10.36 13.95 17.58
C ASN A 40 9.14 13.28 16.92
N LEU A 41 8.21 12.77 17.74
CA LEU A 41 6.94 12.20 17.30
C LEU A 41 5.82 13.23 17.49
N ILE A 42 4.74 13.11 16.71
CA ILE A 42 3.53 13.90 16.94
C ILE A 42 2.84 13.41 18.20
N LYS A 43 2.55 14.34 19.10
CA LYS A 43 1.68 14.12 20.25
C LYS A 43 0.27 14.60 19.88
N VAL A 44 -0.65 13.68 19.67
CA VAL A 44 -2.05 13.99 19.39
C VAL A 44 -2.68 14.68 20.62
N PRO A 45 -3.26 15.88 20.48
CA PRO A 45 -3.96 16.57 21.56
C PRO A 45 -5.23 15.84 22.03
N ASP A 46 -5.62 16.06 23.28
CA ASP A 46 -6.82 15.45 23.87
C ASP A 46 -8.11 15.88 23.16
N ASP A 47 -8.17 17.14 22.69
CA ASP A 47 -9.32 17.70 21.94
C ASP A 47 -9.35 17.29 20.46
N ALA A 48 -8.35 16.52 20.01
CA ALA A 48 -8.27 15.96 18.66
C ALA A 48 -8.19 14.41 18.67
N ALA A 49 -8.63 13.78 19.77
CA ALA A 49 -8.41 12.36 20.06
C ALA A 49 -9.50 11.40 19.52
N ASN A 50 -10.20 11.79 18.45
CA ASN A 50 -11.20 10.93 17.79
C ASN A 50 -10.57 10.19 16.61
N ASP A 51 -10.86 8.90 16.51
CA ASP A 51 -10.44 8.03 15.41
C ASP A 51 -11.62 7.26 14.81
N TRP A 52 -11.40 6.62 13.65
CA TRP A 52 -12.40 5.80 12.95
C TRP A 52 -12.96 4.67 13.83
N GLY A 53 -12.15 4.13 14.74
CA GLY A 53 -12.47 2.96 15.56
C GLY A 53 -12.31 3.17 17.07
N GLN A 54 -11.54 4.16 17.53
CA GLN A 54 -11.19 4.28 18.95
C GLN A 54 -11.56 5.67 19.52
N PRO A 55 -12.18 5.75 20.71
CA PRO A 55 -12.13 6.96 21.51
C PRO A 55 -10.75 7.11 22.17
N ASN A 56 -10.35 8.34 22.49
CA ASN A 56 -9.12 8.65 23.25
C ASN A 56 -7.82 8.22 22.55
N VAL A 57 -7.66 8.56 21.27
CA VAL A 57 -6.40 8.35 20.54
C VAL A 57 -5.36 9.48 20.72
N ASN A 58 -5.31 10.08 21.91
CA ASN A 58 -4.35 11.14 22.24
C ASN A 58 -2.94 10.59 22.52
N GLY A 59 -1.93 11.46 22.49
CA GLY A 59 -0.54 11.05 22.70
C GLY A 59 0.13 10.48 21.44
N PHE A 60 0.98 9.46 21.61
CA PHE A 60 1.89 8.98 20.56
C PHE A 60 1.37 7.70 19.87
N HIS A 61 0.21 7.80 19.20
CA HIS A 61 -0.38 6.67 18.47
C HIS A 61 0.42 6.30 17.22
N THR A 62 0.56 5.00 16.96
CA THR A 62 1.27 4.45 15.80
C THR A 62 0.66 4.96 14.50
N SER A 63 -0.66 4.84 14.32
CA SER A 63 -1.36 5.31 13.11
C SER A 63 -1.08 6.79 12.82
N ALA A 64 -1.15 7.65 13.83
CA ALA A 64 -0.83 9.07 13.71
C ALA A 64 0.62 9.33 13.27
N GLN A 65 1.59 8.58 13.82
CA GLN A 65 2.99 8.72 13.42
C GLN A 65 3.22 8.27 11.97
N VAL A 66 2.61 7.15 11.55
CA VAL A 66 2.72 6.67 10.16
C VAL A 66 2.12 7.68 9.18
N LEU A 67 0.94 8.23 9.50
CA LEU A 67 0.28 9.22 8.67
C LEU A 67 1.09 10.53 8.60
N PHE A 68 1.74 10.93 9.70
CA PHE A 68 2.65 12.07 9.70
C PHE A 68 3.89 11.82 8.83
N PHE A 69 4.54 10.67 9.00
CA PHE A 69 5.64 10.24 8.14
C PHE A 69 5.26 10.33 6.67
N HIS A 70 4.13 9.73 6.28
CA HIS A 70 3.70 9.72 4.88
C HIS A 70 3.32 11.12 4.37
N THR A 71 2.74 11.97 5.23
CA THR A 71 2.45 13.37 4.90
C THR A 71 3.73 14.18 4.65
N LEU A 72 4.81 13.94 5.40
CA LEU A 72 6.11 14.58 5.17
C LEU A 72 6.71 14.17 3.82
N ILE A 73 6.66 12.88 3.48
CA ILE A 73 7.20 12.38 2.21
C ILE A 73 6.39 12.90 1.02
N THR A 74 5.06 12.81 1.09
CA THR A 74 4.18 13.28 0.01
C THR A 74 4.20 14.80 -0.12
N GLY A 75 4.28 15.53 1.00
CA GLY A 75 4.51 16.97 1.01
C GLY A 75 5.81 17.37 0.33
N ALA A 76 6.90 16.63 0.58
CA ALA A 76 8.19 16.89 -0.07
C ALA A 76 8.13 16.70 -1.59
N LYS A 77 7.36 15.71 -2.08
CA LYS A 77 7.08 15.55 -3.53
C LYS A 77 6.26 16.71 -4.09
N LEU A 78 5.22 17.15 -3.39
CA LEU A 78 4.42 18.32 -3.81
C LEU A 78 5.28 19.58 -3.90
N ALA A 79 6.15 19.82 -2.92
CA ALA A 79 7.09 20.95 -2.92
C ALA A 79 8.02 20.93 -4.14
N ASP A 80 8.51 19.74 -4.49
CA ASP A 80 9.35 19.52 -5.67
C ASP A 80 8.61 19.86 -6.98
N TRP A 81 7.40 19.33 -7.17
CA TRP A 81 6.61 19.54 -8.39
C TRP A 81 6.22 21.00 -8.64
N ILE A 82 6.07 21.80 -7.60
CA ILE A 82 5.73 23.22 -7.75
C ILE A 82 6.96 24.13 -7.78
N GLY A 83 8.17 23.61 -7.56
CA GLY A 83 9.41 24.40 -7.50
C GLY A 83 9.53 25.25 -6.24
N ASP A 84 9.13 24.73 -5.08
CA ASP A 84 9.27 25.41 -3.79
C ASP A 84 10.72 25.36 -3.27
N THR A 85 10.97 25.98 -2.10
CA THR A 85 12.32 26.10 -1.56
C THR A 85 12.97 24.74 -1.25
N PRO A 86 14.21 24.47 -1.69
CA PRO A 86 14.92 23.22 -1.40
C PRO A 86 14.97 22.88 0.10
N ASP A 87 15.12 23.89 0.96
CA ASP A 87 15.18 23.74 2.41
C ASP A 87 13.92 23.13 3.02
N ARG A 88 12.74 23.39 2.44
CA ARG A 88 11.48 22.88 2.96
C ARG A 88 11.35 21.38 2.69
N LYS A 89 11.62 20.98 1.45
CA LYS A 89 11.74 19.57 1.05
C LYS A 89 12.76 18.85 1.93
N ALA A 90 13.96 19.41 2.08
CA ALA A 90 15.02 18.83 2.90
C ALA A 90 14.60 18.65 4.37
N THR A 91 13.95 19.67 4.95
CA THR A 91 13.45 19.62 6.33
C THR A 91 12.42 18.52 6.52
N TRP A 92 11.41 18.44 5.63
CA TRP A 92 10.37 17.42 5.74
C TRP A 92 10.92 16.00 5.57
N LEU A 93 11.83 15.78 4.62
CA LEU A 93 12.49 14.49 4.44
C LEU A 93 13.38 14.11 5.63
N LYS A 94 14.10 15.08 6.21
CA LYS A 94 14.90 14.87 7.43
C LYS A 94 14.02 14.47 8.60
N THR A 95 12.91 15.18 8.82
CA THR A 95 11.95 14.84 9.88
C THR A 95 11.33 13.45 9.65
N ALA A 96 10.97 13.11 8.40
CA ALA A 96 10.43 11.80 8.08
C ALA A 96 11.41 10.68 8.44
N LYS A 97 12.71 10.86 8.15
CA LYS A 97 13.76 9.91 8.54
C LYS A 97 13.83 9.74 10.06
N VAL A 98 13.74 10.82 10.83
CA VAL A 98 13.75 10.76 12.30
C VAL A 98 12.52 10.03 12.82
N VAL A 99 11.31 10.40 12.39
CA VAL A 99 10.06 9.73 12.79
C VAL A 99 10.13 8.23 12.50
N LYS A 100 10.59 7.84 11.30
CA LYS A 100 10.77 6.44 10.93
C LYS A 100 11.69 5.69 11.89
N VAL A 101 12.85 6.25 12.23
CA VAL A 101 13.80 5.62 13.17
C VAL A 101 13.17 5.51 14.56
N THR A 102 12.66 6.61 15.11
CA THR A 102 12.10 6.64 16.45
C THR A 102 10.92 5.69 16.61
N MET A 103 9.99 5.63 15.65
CA MET A 103 8.87 4.68 15.70
C MET A 103 9.36 3.23 15.75
N ASN A 104 10.32 2.88 14.90
CA ASN A 104 10.87 1.52 14.82
C ASN A 104 11.62 1.11 16.10
N GLU A 105 12.05 2.07 16.91
CA GLU A 105 12.70 1.86 18.20
C GLU A 105 11.69 1.81 19.36
N LEU A 106 10.78 2.78 19.45
CA LEU A 106 9.94 2.98 20.62
C LEU A 106 8.62 2.19 20.58
N HIS A 107 8.01 2.02 19.40
CA HIS A 107 6.71 1.34 19.28
C HIS A 107 6.83 -0.18 19.10
N TRP A 108 8.04 -0.67 18.76
CA TRP A 108 8.22 -2.06 18.34
C TRP A 108 8.18 -3.06 19.50
N ASP A 109 7.19 -3.95 19.48
CA ASP A 109 7.17 -5.11 20.36
C ASP A 109 7.90 -6.29 19.69
N ARG A 110 9.12 -6.58 20.18
CA ARG A 110 9.92 -7.72 19.70
C ARG A 110 9.26 -9.06 19.98
N GLY A 111 8.51 -9.19 21.09
CA GLY A 111 7.89 -10.45 21.49
C GLY A 111 6.74 -10.84 20.57
N THR A 112 5.90 -9.87 20.21
CA THR A 112 4.76 -10.11 19.31
C THR A 112 5.15 -10.06 17.83
N GLY A 113 6.17 -9.27 17.49
CA GLY A 113 6.52 -9.00 16.10
C GLY A 113 5.59 -7.97 15.45
N ALA A 114 5.13 -6.98 16.23
CA ALA A 114 4.21 -5.94 15.81
C ALA A 114 4.46 -4.63 16.57
N PHE A 115 3.92 -3.52 16.09
CA PHE A 115 3.89 -2.26 16.83
C PHE A 115 2.76 -2.23 17.85
N TRP A 116 3.05 -1.70 19.03
CA TRP A 116 2.04 -1.28 20.00
C TRP A 116 1.16 -0.17 19.40
N ASN A 117 -0.08 -0.03 19.89
CA ASN A 117 -0.98 1.04 19.46
C ASN A 117 -0.47 2.45 19.76
N SER A 118 0.13 2.63 20.95
CA SER A 118 0.62 3.92 21.43
C SER A 118 1.78 3.70 22.42
N LEU A 119 2.63 4.72 22.60
CA LEU A 119 3.63 4.73 23.68
C LEU A 119 2.99 4.98 25.06
N HIS A 120 1.74 5.45 25.10
CA HIS A 120 0.98 5.60 26.32
C HIS A 120 -0.02 4.45 26.46
N HIS A 121 -0.10 3.87 27.64
CA HIS A 121 -1.12 2.90 28.00
C HIS A 121 -2.31 3.65 28.62
N PHE A 122 -3.42 3.76 27.88
CA PHE A 122 -4.68 4.21 28.46
C PHE A 122 -5.46 3.02 29.01
N ALA A 123 -6.29 3.26 30.04
CA ALA A 123 -7.17 2.24 30.57
C ALA A 123 -8.11 1.75 29.46
N GLY A 124 -8.12 0.43 29.19
CA GLY A 124 -8.93 -0.18 28.13
C GLY A 124 -8.28 -0.28 26.73
N THR A 125 -7.13 0.39 26.49
CA THR A 125 -6.35 0.25 25.23
C THR A 125 -4.91 -0.23 25.48
N ALA A 126 -4.55 -0.46 26.73
CA ALA A 126 -3.25 -0.98 27.12
C ALA A 126 -3.01 -2.37 26.51
N GLY A 127 -1.87 -2.52 25.81
CA GLY A 127 -1.39 -3.82 25.35
C GLY A 127 -1.98 -4.32 24.04
N ILE A 128 -2.59 -3.46 23.21
CA ILE A 128 -3.05 -3.86 21.87
C ILE A 128 -1.99 -3.57 20.80
N HIS A 129 -1.91 -4.44 19.79
CA HIS A 129 -1.20 -4.20 18.54
C HIS A 129 -2.26 -4.01 17.45
N PRO A 130 -2.51 -2.79 16.99
CA PRO A 130 -3.68 -2.51 16.18
C PRO A 130 -3.48 -3.00 14.75
N GLN A 131 -4.56 -3.35 14.07
CA GLN A 131 -4.59 -3.70 12.66
C GLN A 131 -4.15 -2.50 11.82
N ASP A 132 -4.68 -1.30 12.10
CA ASP A 132 -4.43 -0.09 11.34
C ASP A 132 -2.96 0.35 11.36
N GLY A 133 -2.38 0.59 12.54
CA GLY A 133 -1.04 1.12 12.71
C GLY A 133 0.00 0.16 12.13
N ASN A 134 -0.20 -1.15 12.30
CA ASN A 134 0.69 -2.17 11.74
C ASN A 134 0.57 -2.26 10.21
N SER A 135 -0.66 -2.30 9.68
CA SER A 135 -0.88 -2.35 8.23
C SER A 135 -0.33 -1.10 7.54
N LEU A 136 -0.67 0.08 8.06
CA LEU A 136 -0.18 1.36 7.57
C LEU A 136 1.34 1.46 7.65
N ALA A 137 1.97 1.00 8.73
CA ALA A 137 3.43 1.12 8.88
C ALA A 137 4.20 0.37 7.79
N VAL A 138 3.69 -0.79 7.36
CA VAL A 138 4.26 -1.54 6.23
C VAL A 138 3.88 -0.87 4.91
N PHE A 139 2.59 -0.62 4.69
CA PHE A 139 2.08 -0.06 3.43
C PHE A 139 2.68 1.30 3.08
N LEU A 140 2.79 2.21 4.05
CA LEU A 140 3.26 3.58 3.82
C LEU A 140 4.78 3.76 4.01
N GLY A 141 5.52 2.69 4.27
CA GLY A 141 6.99 2.67 4.19
C GLY A 141 7.75 3.08 5.47
N VAL A 142 7.07 3.15 6.63
CA VAL A 142 7.76 3.28 7.94
C VAL A 142 8.59 2.03 8.22
N VAL A 143 8.09 0.86 7.84
CA VAL A 143 8.85 -0.39 7.80
C VAL A 143 9.15 -0.69 6.36
N LYS A 144 10.42 -0.97 6.04
CA LYS A 144 10.79 -1.43 4.68
C LYS A 144 10.09 -2.77 4.42
N PRO A 145 9.22 -2.93 3.41
CA PRO A 145 8.45 -4.15 3.20
C PRO A 145 9.27 -5.41 2.90
N SER A 146 10.49 -5.26 2.39
CA SER A 146 11.43 -6.38 2.23
C SER A 146 12.13 -6.81 3.54
N SER A 147 11.92 -6.08 4.64
CA SER A 147 12.59 -6.38 5.92
C SER A 147 11.90 -7.50 6.70
N THR A 148 12.66 -8.20 7.55
CA THR A 148 12.13 -9.19 8.49
C THR A 148 11.02 -8.63 9.39
N ARG A 149 11.08 -7.33 9.72
CA ARG A 149 10.03 -6.64 10.49
C ARG A 149 8.71 -6.57 9.73
N ALA A 150 8.72 -6.25 8.43
CA ALA A 150 7.50 -6.27 7.63
C ALA A 150 6.94 -7.69 7.47
N GLN A 151 7.81 -8.68 7.34
CA GLN A 151 7.40 -10.09 7.30
C GLN A 151 6.76 -10.55 8.62
N ALA A 152 7.29 -10.09 9.76
CA ALA A 152 6.72 -10.33 11.08
C ALA A 152 5.34 -9.68 11.23
N ILE A 153 5.21 -8.39 10.88
CA ILE A 153 3.91 -7.68 10.91
C ILE A 153 2.90 -8.37 9.99
N SER A 154 3.28 -8.68 8.75
CA SER A 154 2.40 -9.37 7.82
C SER A 154 1.95 -10.74 8.33
N SER A 155 2.73 -11.42 9.17
CA SER A 155 2.35 -12.71 9.76
C SER A 155 1.58 -12.56 11.07
N TYR A 156 1.80 -11.46 11.79
CA TYR A 156 1.02 -11.08 12.97
C TYR A 156 -0.43 -10.76 12.57
N LEU A 157 -0.64 -9.95 11.54
CA LEU A 157 -1.95 -9.50 11.08
C LEU A 157 -2.91 -10.67 10.78
N THR A 158 -2.39 -11.77 10.20
CA THR A 158 -3.21 -12.97 9.91
C THR A 158 -3.76 -13.67 11.15
N ARG A 159 -3.23 -13.39 12.35
CA ARG A 159 -3.74 -13.95 13.61
C ARG A 159 -5.11 -13.41 13.98
N ASN A 160 -5.49 -12.25 13.43
CA ASN A 160 -6.78 -11.62 13.67
C ASN A 160 -7.85 -12.10 12.69
N TRP A 161 -7.52 -12.99 11.76
CA TRP A 161 -8.46 -13.45 10.73
C TRP A 161 -9.53 -14.36 11.30
N THR A 162 -10.76 -14.11 10.86
CA THR A 162 -11.94 -14.94 11.08
C THR A 162 -12.46 -15.46 9.73
N PRO A 163 -13.43 -16.38 9.72
CA PRO A 163 -14.03 -16.86 8.47
C PRO A 163 -14.64 -15.76 7.59
N ILE A 164 -14.97 -14.60 8.18
CA ILE A 164 -15.68 -13.51 7.51
C ILE A 164 -14.85 -12.21 7.43
N GLY A 165 -13.54 -12.26 7.66
CA GLY A 165 -12.64 -11.10 7.60
C GLY A 165 -11.77 -10.92 8.84
N ALA A 166 -10.96 -9.86 8.86
CA ALA A 166 -10.03 -9.59 9.94
C ALA A 166 -10.70 -8.81 11.07
N ALA A 167 -10.69 -9.37 12.29
CA ALA A 167 -11.09 -8.66 13.50
C ALA A 167 -10.13 -7.49 13.75
N SER A 168 -10.66 -6.34 14.15
CA SER A 168 -9.83 -5.17 14.48
C SER A 168 -9.54 -5.13 15.99
N PRO A 169 -8.30 -5.37 16.47
CA PRO A 169 -7.99 -5.31 17.90
C PRO A 169 -8.31 -3.96 18.55
N GLU A 170 -8.19 -2.89 17.79
CA GLU A 170 -8.52 -1.52 18.17
C GLU A 170 -10.02 -1.23 18.22
N LEU A 171 -10.85 -2.08 17.64
CA LEU A 171 -12.30 -1.97 17.68
C LEU A 171 -12.89 -3.36 17.98
N PRO A 172 -12.85 -3.79 19.25
CA PRO A 172 -13.18 -5.17 19.62
C PRO A 172 -14.59 -5.58 19.18
N GLY A 173 -14.71 -6.76 18.56
CA GLY A 173 -15.99 -7.31 18.11
C GLY A 173 -16.41 -6.92 16.70
N GLU A 174 -15.61 -6.10 16.00
CA GLU A 174 -15.94 -5.54 14.70
C GLU A 174 -14.91 -5.95 13.63
N ILE A 175 -15.39 -5.96 12.39
CA ILE A 175 -14.58 -6.08 11.17
C ILE A 175 -14.81 -4.80 10.38
N SER A 176 -13.71 -4.15 10.02
CA SER A 176 -13.72 -2.94 9.22
C SER A 176 -13.05 -3.17 7.86
N PRO A 177 -13.83 -3.20 6.76
CA PRO A 177 -13.28 -3.15 5.41
C PRO A 177 -12.42 -1.91 5.14
N PHE A 178 -12.62 -0.81 5.88
CA PHE A 178 -11.75 0.36 5.80
C PHE A 178 -10.31 0.01 6.20
N ILE A 179 -10.09 -0.60 7.37
CA ILE A 179 -8.74 -0.96 7.80
C ILE A 179 -8.21 -2.21 7.09
N SER A 180 -9.09 -3.16 6.80
CA SER A 180 -8.71 -4.33 5.98
C SER A 180 -8.20 -3.90 4.59
N SER A 181 -8.64 -2.75 4.07
CA SER A 181 -8.11 -2.15 2.83
C SER A 181 -6.62 -1.80 2.93
N PHE A 182 -6.11 -1.42 4.10
CA PHE A 182 -4.69 -1.20 4.32
C PHE A 182 -3.95 -2.51 4.59
N GLU A 183 -4.57 -3.48 5.27
CA GLU A 183 -3.97 -4.79 5.52
C GLU A 183 -3.67 -5.56 4.23
N ILE A 184 -4.63 -5.61 3.29
CA ILE A 184 -4.41 -6.26 1.99
C ILE A 184 -3.24 -5.62 1.24
N GLN A 185 -3.10 -4.28 1.31
CA GLN A 185 -1.99 -3.57 0.68
C GLN A 185 -0.66 -3.82 1.41
N ALA A 186 -0.68 -3.92 2.75
CA ALA A 186 0.48 -4.29 3.54
C ALA A 186 1.02 -5.68 3.15
N HIS A 187 0.14 -6.66 2.96
CA HIS A 187 0.51 -7.97 2.44
C HIS A 187 1.11 -7.90 1.04
N LEU A 188 0.51 -7.14 0.14
CA LEU A 188 0.97 -7.00 -1.25
C LEU A 188 2.36 -6.34 -1.35
N VAL A 189 2.63 -5.28 -0.59
CA VAL A 189 3.97 -4.66 -0.57
C VAL A 189 5.00 -5.57 0.13
N ALA A 190 4.56 -6.37 1.11
CA ALA A 190 5.41 -7.38 1.76
C ALA A 190 5.64 -8.64 0.90
N GLY A 191 5.04 -8.73 -0.30
CA GLY A 191 5.22 -9.85 -1.23
C GLY A 191 4.37 -11.07 -0.92
N HIS A 192 3.22 -10.89 -0.25
CA HIS A 192 2.26 -11.94 0.09
C HIS A 192 0.92 -11.75 -0.64
N PRO A 193 0.88 -11.85 -1.98
CA PRO A 193 -0.37 -11.64 -2.73
C PRO A 193 -1.46 -12.65 -2.36
N GLN A 194 -1.09 -13.88 -1.98
CA GLN A 194 -2.06 -14.87 -1.54
C GLN A 194 -2.80 -14.41 -0.27
N ARG A 195 -2.07 -13.86 0.72
CA ARG A 195 -2.70 -13.35 1.95
C ARG A 195 -3.71 -12.24 1.64
N ALA A 196 -3.35 -11.34 0.73
CA ALA A 196 -4.26 -10.28 0.29
C ALA A 196 -5.51 -10.84 -0.41
N LEU A 197 -5.36 -11.78 -1.33
CA LEU A 197 -6.48 -12.42 -2.04
C LEU A 197 -7.40 -13.21 -1.10
N ASP A 198 -6.82 -13.92 -0.14
CA ASP A 198 -7.59 -14.68 0.86
C ASP A 198 -8.44 -13.75 1.74
N LEU A 199 -7.87 -12.63 2.21
CA LEU A 199 -8.62 -11.64 2.98
C LEU A 199 -9.67 -10.90 2.13
N ILE A 200 -9.38 -10.63 0.85
CA ILE A 200 -10.38 -10.09 -0.08
C ILE A 200 -11.59 -11.04 -0.19
N ARG A 201 -11.33 -12.35 -0.35
CA ARG A 201 -12.36 -13.37 -0.48
C ARG A 201 -13.14 -13.58 0.82
N SER A 202 -12.47 -13.63 1.97
CA SER A 202 -13.12 -13.88 3.26
C SER A 202 -13.91 -12.68 3.77
N SER A 203 -13.51 -11.45 3.47
CA SER A 203 -14.25 -10.25 3.90
C SER A 203 -15.25 -9.77 2.84
N TRP A 204 -14.77 -9.25 1.70
CA TRP A 204 -15.64 -8.74 0.65
C TRP A 204 -16.41 -9.84 -0.07
N GLY A 205 -15.76 -10.98 -0.32
CA GLY A 205 -16.43 -12.14 -0.92
C GLY A 205 -17.51 -12.72 -0.02
N TRP A 206 -17.33 -12.71 1.31
CA TRP A 206 -18.40 -13.10 2.23
C TRP A 206 -19.58 -12.13 2.15
N TYR A 207 -19.35 -10.82 2.25
CA TYR A 207 -20.43 -9.83 2.18
C TYR A 207 -21.17 -9.88 0.83
N LEU A 208 -20.43 -10.02 -0.27
CA LEU A 208 -20.98 -10.13 -1.62
C LEU A 208 -21.91 -11.35 -1.77
N ASN A 209 -21.61 -12.47 -1.10
CA ASN A 209 -22.38 -13.70 -1.17
C ASN A 209 -23.36 -13.89 0.00
N ASN A 210 -23.43 -12.95 0.94
CA ASN A 210 -24.35 -13.02 2.06
C ASN A 210 -25.76 -12.63 1.59
N GLU A 211 -26.77 -13.42 1.93
CA GLU A 211 -28.17 -13.19 1.56
C GLU A 211 -28.73 -11.85 2.05
N ASN A 212 -28.21 -11.35 3.17
CA ASN A 212 -28.60 -10.06 3.75
C ASN A 212 -27.73 -8.90 3.21
N GLY A 213 -26.69 -9.21 2.43
CA GLY A 213 -25.87 -8.22 1.75
C GLY A 213 -26.54 -7.67 0.49
N THR A 214 -26.03 -6.55 -0.01
CA THR A 214 -26.55 -5.91 -1.25
C THR A 214 -26.15 -6.62 -2.54
N GLN A 215 -25.15 -7.52 -2.46
CA GLN A 215 -24.54 -8.21 -3.59
C GLN A 215 -24.01 -7.29 -4.72
N SER A 216 -23.83 -5.99 -4.43
CA SER A 216 -23.53 -4.98 -5.46
C SER A 216 -22.74 -3.77 -4.97
N THR A 217 -22.63 -3.55 -3.65
CA THR A 217 -21.87 -2.45 -3.05
C THR A 217 -20.87 -2.95 -2.01
N ALA A 218 -20.15 -2.05 -1.34
CA ALA A 218 -19.23 -2.38 -0.25
C ALA A 218 -19.76 -1.82 1.07
N ILE A 219 -19.85 -2.66 2.11
CA ILE A 219 -20.36 -2.30 3.44
C ILE A 219 -19.34 -1.51 4.26
N GLU A 220 -19.83 -0.63 5.11
CA GLU A 220 -19.05 0.18 6.05
C GLU A 220 -18.23 -0.68 7.03
N GLY A 221 -18.85 -1.69 7.61
CA GLY A 221 -18.27 -2.66 8.54
C GLY A 221 -19.35 -3.63 9.02
N TYR A 222 -18.98 -4.59 9.87
CA TYR A 222 -19.91 -5.54 10.46
C TYR A 222 -19.31 -6.22 11.69
N LEU A 223 -20.17 -6.83 12.50
CA LEU A 223 -19.75 -7.52 13.72
C LEU A 223 -19.18 -8.91 13.41
N LEU A 224 -18.33 -9.43 14.31
CA LEU A 224 -17.72 -10.77 14.18
C LEU A 224 -18.73 -11.92 14.11
N ASN A 225 -19.96 -11.70 14.59
CA ASN A 225 -21.06 -12.66 14.49
C ASN A 225 -21.79 -12.60 13.13
N GLY A 226 -21.36 -11.74 12.20
CA GLY A 226 -21.94 -11.56 10.87
C GLY A 226 -23.14 -10.63 10.81
N SER A 227 -23.54 -10.00 11.92
CA SER A 227 -24.62 -9.00 11.89
C SER A 227 -24.11 -7.62 11.44
N PHE A 228 -24.94 -6.90 10.69
CA PHE A 228 -24.62 -5.57 10.15
C PHE A 228 -24.91 -4.46 11.15
N GLY A 229 -24.36 -4.60 12.36
CA GLY A 229 -24.46 -3.61 13.42
C GLY A 229 -23.15 -2.87 13.63
N TYR A 230 -22.42 -2.50 12.57
CA TYR A 230 -21.14 -1.80 12.75
C TYR A 230 -21.34 -0.53 13.55
N ARG A 231 -20.60 -0.36 14.64
CA ARG A 231 -20.66 0.84 15.50
C ARG A 231 -22.05 1.11 16.07
N TRP A 232 -22.91 0.10 16.14
CA TRP A 232 -24.27 0.25 16.66
C TRP A 232 -24.31 0.94 18.04
N ASN A 233 -23.33 0.67 18.90
CA ASN A 233 -23.19 1.21 20.25
C ASN A 233 -22.42 2.54 20.32
N TYR A 234 -21.95 3.09 19.20
CA TYR A 234 -21.18 4.32 19.14
C TYR A 234 -21.47 5.10 17.85
N GLY A 235 -22.28 6.15 17.95
CA GLY A 235 -22.65 7.00 16.81
C GLY A 235 -23.94 6.59 16.10
N TYR A 236 -24.49 5.41 16.40
CA TYR A 236 -25.73 4.90 15.80
C TYR A 236 -26.85 4.59 16.82
N ASP A 237 -26.75 5.12 18.05
CA ASP A 237 -27.82 5.09 19.06
C ASP A 237 -28.46 3.71 19.34
N GLY A 238 -27.67 2.65 19.20
CA GLY A 238 -28.12 1.28 19.40
C GLY A 238 -28.77 0.62 18.17
N VAL A 239 -28.82 1.31 17.03
CA VAL A 239 -29.61 0.93 15.86
C VAL A 239 -28.72 0.28 14.80
N PHE A 240 -28.93 -1.02 14.55
CA PHE A 240 -28.12 -1.79 13.59
C PHE A 240 -28.35 -1.34 12.14
N SER A 241 -29.58 -0.94 11.80
CA SER A 241 -29.95 -0.54 10.44
C SER A 241 -29.30 0.75 9.94
N TYR A 242 -28.53 1.46 10.79
CA TYR A 242 -27.77 2.64 10.39
C TYR A 242 -26.46 2.32 9.68
N THR A 243 -25.93 1.10 9.83
CA THR A 243 -24.72 0.67 9.12
C THR A 243 -24.88 0.89 7.61
N SER A 244 -23.98 1.67 7.01
CA SER A 244 -24.04 1.90 5.57
C SER A 244 -23.64 0.65 4.80
N HIS A 245 -24.52 0.18 3.93
CA HIS A 245 -24.23 -0.92 3.01
C HIS A 245 -23.48 -0.48 1.75
N ALA A 246 -23.24 0.82 1.56
CA ALA A 246 -22.59 1.41 0.40
C ALA A 246 -21.63 2.52 0.83
N HIS A 247 -20.48 2.14 1.39
CA HIS A 247 -19.52 3.06 1.99
C HIS A 247 -18.19 3.07 1.22
N GLY A 248 -17.83 4.24 0.68
CA GLY A 248 -16.65 4.39 -0.20
C GLY A 248 -15.31 4.07 0.45
N TRP A 249 -15.22 4.07 1.78
CA TRP A 249 -13.97 3.71 2.48
C TRP A 249 -13.62 2.21 2.37
N ALA A 250 -14.55 1.38 1.89
CA ALA A 250 -14.45 -0.07 1.87
C ALA A 250 -14.00 -0.57 0.50
N THR A 251 -13.51 0.31 -0.38
CA THR A 251 -13.17 -0.03 -1.77
C THR A 251 -11.70 -0.38 -1.97
N GLY A 252 -10.96 -0.73 -0.92
CA GLY A 252 -9.55 -1.15 -1.00
C GLY A 252 -9.24 -2.19 -2.08
N PRO A 253 -10.10 -3.20 -2.34
CA PRO A 253 -9.86 -4.17 -3.40
C PRO A 253 -9.65 -3.54 -4.79
N VAL A 254 -10.25 -2.38 -5.08
CA VAL A 254 -10.06 -1.69 -6.37
C VAL A 254 -8.58 -1.34 -6.58
N THR A 255 -7.95 -0.71 -5.59
CA THR A 255 -6.52 -0.35 -5.65
C THR A 255 -5.65 -1.60 -5.57
N ALA A 256 -5.96 -2.53 -4.67
CA ALA A 256 -5.19 -3.77 -4.50
C ALA A 256 -5.11 -4.61 -5.78
N LEU A 257 -6.26 -4.82 -6.45
CA LEU A 257 -6.33 -5.63 -7.67
C LEU A 257 -5.71 -4.91 -8.87
N THR A 258 -5.88 -3.59 -8.99
CA THR A 258 -5.36 -2.82 -10.13
C THR A 258 -3.85 -2.57 -10.03
N GLU A 259 -3.37 -2.12 -8.87
CA GLU A 259 -2.00 -1.62 -8.72
C GLU A 259 -1.00 -2.68 -8.32
N TYR A 260 -1.45 -3.80 -7.74
CA TYR A 260 -0.56 -4.85 -7.24
C TYR A 260 -0.80 -6.21 -7.90
N ILE A 261 -2.04 -6.69 -7.98
CA ILE A 261 -2.31 -7.98 -8.64
C ILE A 261 -2.09 -7.88 -10.15
N LEU A 262 -2.81 -6.98 -10.82
CA LEU A 262 -2.47 -6.60 -12.20
C LEU A 262 -1.08 -5.97 -12.27
N GLY A 263 -0.74 -5.19 -11.24
CA GLY A 263 0.59 -4.59 -11.06
C GLY A 263 0.74 -3.23 -11.72
N LEU A 264 -0.33 -2.65 -12.27
CA LEU A 264 -0.28 -1.42 -13.07
C LEU A 264 -0.57 -0.18 -12.20
N SER A 265 0.43 0.69 -12.02
CA SER A 265 0.32 1.89 -11.20
C SER A 265 1.01 3.10 -11.85
N ILE A 266 0.63 4.32 -11.46
CA ILE A 266 1.35 5.54 -11.84
C ILE A 266 2.35 5.93 -10.76
N VAL A 267 3.54 6.39 -11.17
CA VAL A 267 4.60 6.84 -10.25
C VAL A 267 5.05 8.27 -10.52
N GLY A 268 4.52 8.88 -11.58
CA GLY A 268 4.67 10.30 -11.90
C GLY A 268 3.34 10.94 -12.29
N LEU A 269 3.36 12.27 -12.39
CA LEU A 269 2.18 13.10 -12.64
C LEU A 269 1.35 12.59 -13.83
N ALA A 270 0.07 12.33 -13.61
CA ALA A 270 -0.90 11.80 -14.55
C ALA A 270 -0.46 10.51 -15.30
N GLY A 271 0.51 9.77 -14.78
CA GLY A 271 1.08 8.60 -15.45
C GLY A 271 2.14 8.91 -16.50
N ALA A 272 2.76 10.10 -16.47
CA ALA A 272 3.94 10.41 -17.29
C ALA A 272 5.05 9.36 -17.08
N THR A 273 5.18 8.88 -15.84
CA THR A 273 5.86 7.64 -15.52
C THR A 273 4.93 6.68 -14.80
N TRP A 274 5.07 5.38 -15.11
CA TRP A 274 4.23 4.30 -14.59
C TRP A 274 5.06 3.07 -14.24
N ARG A 275 4.45 2.11 -13.56
CA ARG A 275 5.05 0.83 -13.18
C ARG A 275 4.11 -0.31 -13.55
N LEU A 276 4.68 -1.42 -14.00
CA LEU A 276 3.98 -2.69 -14.19
C LEU A 276 4.73 -3.82 -13.47
N ALA A 277 4.18 -4.25 -12.34
CA ALA A 277 4.79 -5.22 -11.42
C ALA A 277 3.76 -6.28 -10.96
N PRO A 278 3.42 -7.26 -11.81
CA PRO A 278 2.37 -8.24 -11.52
C PRO A 278 2.63 -9.07 -10.25
N GLN A 279 1.55 -9.40 -9.53
CA GLN A 279 1.58 -10.36 -8.44
C GLN A 279 0.45 -11.38 -8.61
N PHE A 280 0.81 -12.61 -9.00
CA PHE A 280 -0.19 -13.59 -9.45
C PHE A 280 -1.03 -14.19 -8.32
N GLY A 281 -0.42 -14.48 -7.16
CA GLY A 281 -1.07 -15.31 -6.14
C GLY A 281 -1.47 -16.66 -6.73
N ASP A 282 -2.73 -17.06 -6.54
CA ASP A 282 -3.33 -18.27 -7.11
C ASP A 282 -4.17 -18.00 -8.39
N LEU A 283 -4.16 -16.77 -8.90
CA LEU A 283 -4.92 -16.39 -10.09
C LEU A 283 -4.21 -16.85 -11.37
N ARG A 284 -5.00 -17.23 -12.39
CA ARG A 284 -4.47 -17.67 -13.70
C ARG A 284 -4.35 -16.55 -14.72
N SER A 285 -5.14 -15.51 -14.56
CA SER A 285 -5.11 -14.32 -15.40
C SER A 285 -5.64 -13.11 -14.66
N CYS A 286 -5.26 -11.93 -15.13
CA CYS A 286 -5.83 -10.66 -14.71
C CYS A 286 -5.80 -9.70 -15.90
N GLN A 287 -6.84 -8.88 -16.05
CA GLN A 287 -6.83 -7.74 -16.97
C GLN A 287 -7.50 -6.55 -16.31
N GLY A 288 -7.04 -5.35 -16.64
CA GLY A 288 -7.62 -4.13 -16.12
C GLY A 288 -6.90 -2.89 -16.60
N GLY A 289 -7.23 -1.76 -15.97
CA GLY A 289 -6.65 -0.49 -16.34
C GLY A 289 -7.42 0.71 -15.78
N PHE A 290 -6.94 1.89 -16.10
CA PHE A 290 -7.52 3.17 -15.71
C PHE A 290 -7.24 4.23 -16.78
N THR A 291 -7.84 5.40 -16.64
CA THR A 291 -7.63 6.53 -17.56
C THR A 291 -7.13 7.73 -16.79
N THR A 292 -6.11 8.40 -17.31
CA THR A 292 -5.67 9.72 -16.85
C THR A 292 -5.89 10.74 -17.96
N LYS A 293 -5.55 12.01 -17.73
CA LYS A 293 -5.56 13.02 -18.80
C LYS A 293 -4.60 12.72 -19.97
N LEU A 294 -3.63 11.81 -19.78
CA LEU A 294 -2.71 11.39 -20.84
C LEU A 294 -3.31 10.29 -21.72
N GLY A 295 -4.39 9.64 -21.28
CA GLY A 295 -5.08 8.57 -22.01
C GLY A 295 -5.29 7.32 -21.16
N LYS A 296 -5.67 6.23 -21.84
CA LYS A 296 -5.95 4.94 -21.22
C LYS A 296 -4.65 4.18 -20.94
N PHE A 297 -4.55 3.64 -19.74
CA PHE A 297 -3.54 2.67 -19.32
C PHE A 297 -4.26 1.34 -19.14
N SER A 298 -3.76 0.29 -19.79
CA SER A 298 -4.30 -1.06 -19.65
C SER A 298 -3.20 -2.09 -19.66
N ALA A 299 -3.40 -3.16 -18.90
CA ALA A 299 -2.54 -4.33 -18.92
C ALA A 299 -3.37 -5.60 -18.79
N SER A 300 -2.79 -6.71 -19.21
CA SER A 300 -3.27 -8.05 -18.94
C SER A 300 -2.10 -9.01 -18.76
N TRP A 301 -2.31 -10.07 -18.00
CA TRP A 301 -1.40 -11.20 -17.97
C TRP A 301 -2.17 -12.51 -17.87
N THR A 302 -1.59 -13.58 -18.41
CA THR A 302 -2.14 -14.95 -18.39
C THR A 302 -1.00 -15.94 -18.18
N LEU A 303 -1.13 -16.79 -17.17
CA LEU A 303 -0.16 -17.85 -16.90
C LEU A 303 -0.26 -18.95 -17.97
N LYS A 304 0.90 -19.44 -18.45
CA LYS A 304 1.03 -20.59 -19.33
C LYS A 304 1.33 -21.85 -18.51
N GLY A 305 0.46 -22.16 -17.55
CA GLY A 305 0.72 -23.20 -16.53
C GLY A 305 2.01 -22.91 -15.76
N ASP A 306 2.85 -23.92 -15.56
CA ASP A 306 4.14 -23.79 -14.86
C ASP A 306 5.30 -23.46 -15.80
N GLN A 307 5.02 -23.01 -17.03
CA GLN A 307 6.02 -22.75 -18.07
C GLN A 307 6.34 -21.27 -18.27
N GLY A 308 5.52 -20.37 -17.74
CA GLY A 308 5.68 -18.94 -17.99
C GLY A 308 4.39 -18.15 -17.89
N TYR A 309 4.41 -16.95 -18.46
CA TYR A 309 3.22 -16.12 -18.65
C TYR A 309 3.36 -15.24 -19.89
N THR A 310 2.21 -14.84 -20.44
CA THR A 310 2.12 -13.72 -21.38
C THR A 310 1.68 -12.49 -20.60
N LEU A 311 2.29 -11.34 -20.88
CA LEU A 311 1.89 -10.04 -20.37
C LEU A 311 1.72 -9.07 -21.54
N GLU A 312 0.62 -8.35 -21.59
CA GLU A 312 0.38 -7.30 -22.57
C GLU A 312 0.09 -5.99 -21.86
N TYR A 313 0.56 -4.89 -22.40
CA TYR A 313 0.15 -3.56 -21.94
C TYR A 313 -0.02 -2.59 -23.09
N ASN A 314 -0.87 -1.60 -22.85
CA ASN A 314 -1.07 -0.46 -23.72
C ASN A 314 -1.19 0.80 -22.85
N THR A 315 -0.19 1.67 -22.94
CA THR A 315 -0.14 2.94 -22.23
C THR A 315 0.05 4.09 -23.23
N PRO A 316 -0.27 5.34 -22.87
CA PRO A 316 -0.15 6.46 -23.81
C PRO A 316 1.28 6.64 -24.32
N LYS A 317 1.42 6.91 -25.63
CA LYS A 317 2.72 7.23 -26.23
C LYS A 317 3.36 8.45 -25.54
N GLY A 318 4.68 8.42 -25.37
CA GLY A 318 5.43 9.47 -24.68
C GLY A 318 5.45 9.35 -23.15
N THR A 319 4.80 8.33 -22.58
CA THR A 319 5.00 7.94 -21.17
C THR A 319 6.17 6.95 -21.03
N GLY A 320 6.71 6.79 -19.82
CA GLY A 320 7.78 5.83 -19.52
C GLY A 320 7.41 4.86 -18.39
N GLY A 321 7.75 3.59 -18.57
CA GLY A 321 7.41 2.50 -17.65
C GLY A 321 8.62 1.88 -16.97
N ASP A 322 8.46 1.52 -15.70
CA ASP A 322 9.28 0.52 -15.00
C ASP A 322 8.56 -0.83 -15.03
N LEU A 323 9.13 -1.82 -15.69
CA LEU A 323 8.63 -3.19 -15.67
C LEU A 323 9.41 -3.98 -14.62
N LEU A 324 8.68 -4.61 -13.70
CA LEU A 324 9.22 -5.51 -12.68
C LEU A 324 8.58 -6.88 -12.86
N LEU A 325 9.19 -7.70 -13.72
CA LEU A 325 8.64 -8.96 -14.17
C LEU A 325 8.98 -10.07 -13.17
N PRO A 326 8.00 -10.82 -12.63
CA PRO A 326 8.26 -12.01 -11.82
C PRO A 326 9.26 -12.95 -12.52
N ASN A 327 10.30 -13.37 -11.79
CA ASN A 327 11.24 -14.40 -12.23
C ASN A 327 10.70 -15.80 -11.91
N GLY A 328 11.06 -16.77 -12.74
CA GLY A 328 10.72 -18.17 -12.54
C GLY A 328 11.70 -18.85 -11.60
N PRO A 329 11.41 -20.09 -11.20
CA PRO A 329 12.30 -20.89 -10.35
C PRO A 329 13.60 -21.30 -11.07
N ARG A 330 13.63 -21.25 -12.40
CA ARG A 330 14.73 -21.70 -13.27
C ARG A 330 14.99 -20.66 -14.35
N GLY A 331 16.02 -20.86 -15.18
CA GLY A 331 16.45 -19.91 -16.21
C GLY A 331 15.27 -19.28 -16.94
N THR A 332 15.17 -17.95 -16.87
CA THR A 332 14.05 -17.21 -17.45
C THR A 332 14.46 -16.62 -18.78
N GLN A 333 13.66 -16.85 -19.81
CA GLN A 333 13.72 -16.13 -21.06
C GLN A 333 12.61 -15.06 -21.09
N VAL A 334 12.94 -13.88 -21.61
CA VAL A 334 12.00 -12.76 -21.77
C VAL A 334 12.07 -12.32 -23.23
N VAL A 335 10.94 -12.34 -23.92
CA VAL A 335 10.78 -11.87 -25.29
C VAL A 335 9.81 -10.70 -25.27
N ILE A 336 10.20 -9.56 -25.85
CA ILE A 336 9.40 -8.33 -25.92
C ILE A 336 9.21 -8.02 -27.40
N ASP A 337 7.97 -7.99 -27.87
CA ASP A 337 7.63 -7.72 -29.28
C ASP A 337 8.49 -8.54 -30.26
N ASP A 338 8.59 -9.84 -29.99
CA ASP A 338 9.36 -10.82 -30.76
C ASP A 338 10.90 -10.67 -30.70
N GLU A 339 11.41 -9.77 -29.84
CA GLU A 339 12.85 -9.60 -29.58
C GLU A 339 13.24 -10.17 -28.20
N GLU A 340 14.22 -11.09 -28.19
CA GLU A 340 14.74 -11.65 -26.95
C GLU A 340 15.60 -10.64 -26.18
N LEU A 341 15.27 -10.46 -24.90
CA LEU A 341 16.05 -9.63 -23.98
C LEU A 341 17.34 -10.34 -23.55
N LYS A 342 18.47 -9.89 -24.10
CA LYS A 342 19.79 -10.50 -23.88
C LYS A 342 20.44 -10.17 -22.53
N SER A 343 20.16 -9.01 -21.96
CA SER A 343 20.69 -8.56 -20.67
C SER A 343 19.54 -8.22 -19.73
N LYS A 344 19.67 -8.62 -18.47
CA LYS A 344 18.58 -8.54 -17.49
C LYS A 344 19.14 -8.06 -16.16
N ASP A 345 18.60 -6.96 -15.65
CA ASP A 345 18.86 -6.55 -14.27
C ASP A 345 17.93 -7.33 -13.35
N ILE A 346 18.49 -8.04 -12.36
CA ILE A 346 17.73 -8.75 -11.34
C ILE A 346 17.71 -7.90 -10.09
N VAL A 347 16.50 -7.64 -9.58
CA VAL A 347 16.31 -6.97 -8.30
C VAL A 347 15.63 -7.91 -7.32
N GLU A 348 16.10 -7.88 -6.06
CA GLU A 348 15.39 -8.53 -4.97
C GLU A 348 14.21 -7.67 -4.53
N ALA A 349 13.04 -8.29 -4.50
CA ALA A 349 11.80 -7.70 -4.02
C ALA A 349 11.32 -8.39 -2.74
N SER A 350 10.37 -7.75 -2.06
CA SER A 350 9.77 -8.25 -0.84
C SER A 350 9.25 -9.68 -0.98
N GLY A 351 9.42 -10.48 0.07
CA GLY A 351 9.06 -11.91 0.08
C GLY A 351 10.09 -12.81 -0.61
N ASN A 352 11.37 -12.41 -0.69
CA ASN A 352 12.45 -13.13 -1.37
C ASN A 352 12.15 -13.41 -2.86
N ARG A 353 11.39 -12.52 -3.50
CA ARG A 353 11.07 -12.63 -4.93
C ARG A 353 12.18 -11.98 -5.73
N GLN A 354 12.66 -12.66 -6.76
CA GLN A 354 13.54 -12.06 -7.75
C GLN A 354 12.68 -11.53 -8.90
N LEU A 355 12.94 -10.29 -9.31
CA LEU A 355 12.24 -9.65 -10.42
C LEU A 355 13.24 -9.19 -11.47
N PHE A 356 12.86 -9.29 -12.74
CA PHE A 356 13.59 -8.62 -13.81
C PHE A 356 13.12 -7.18 -13.91
N ALA A 357 14.06 -6.25 -13.76
CA ALA A 357 13.83 -4.83 -13.91
C ALA A 357 14.23 -4.39 -15.32
N LEU A 358 13.33 -3.69 -16.01
CA LEU A 358 13.66 -3.01 -17.26
C LEU A 358 12.81 -1.75 -17.45
N ARG A 359 13.34 -0.82 -18.24
CA ARG A 359 12.62 0.37 -18.69
C ARG A 359 11.85 0.05 -19.97
N SER A 360 10.67 0.63 -20.10
CA SER A 360 9.92 0.58 -21.36
C SER A 360 9.29 1.92 -21.73
N SER A 361 9.02 2.11 -23.00
CA SER A 361 8.24 3.24 -23.52
C SER A 361 6.74 2.97 -23.44
N GLY A 362 5.96 4.04 -23.48
CA GLY A 362 4.52 3.94 -23.71
C GLY A 362 4.18 3.50 -25.14
N GLY A 363 3.09 2.77 -25.27
CA GLY A 363 2.70 2.08 -26.50
C GLY A 363 2.03 0.76 -26.19
N LYS A 364 1.68 0.01 -27.23
CA LYS A 364 1.18 -1.36 -27.12
C LYS A 364 2.36 -2.32 -27.26
N HIS A 365 2.55 -3.18 -26.27
CA HIS A 365 3.64 -4.15 -26.23
C HIS A 365 3.15 -5.50 -25.73
N ARG A 366 3.79 -6.57 -26.18
CA ARG A 366 3.55 -7.94 -25.75
C ARG A 366 4.85 -8.54 -25.25
N ILE A 367 4.79 -9.13 -24.05
CA ILE A 367 5.90 -9.76 -23.37
C ILE A 367 5.56 -11.24 -23.16
N GLU A 368 6.45 -12.10 -23.59
CA GLU A 368 6.44 -13.51 -23.22
C GLU A 368 7.57 -13.78 -22.24
N VAL A 369 7.22 -14.35 -21.09
CA VAL A 369 8.19 -14.81 -20.10
C VAL A 369 8.05 -16.32 -19.98
N SER A 370 9.15 -17.04 -20.15
CA SER A 370 9.17 -18.50 -20.09
C SER A 370 10.29 -18.99 -19.17
N TRP A 371 10.06 -20.14 -18.53
CA TRP A 371 11.01 -20.79 -17.62
C TRP A 371 11.59 -22.04 -18.30
N THR A 372 12.89 -22.28 -18.15
CA THR A 372 13.48 -23.54 -18.58
C THR A 372 13.04 -24.70 -17.68
N SER A 373 12.80 -25.85 -18.28
CA SER A 373 12.46 -27.09 -17.57
C SER A 373 13.69 -27.90 -17.13
N ASP A 374 14.90 -27.51 -17.54
CA ASP A 374 16.11 -28.32 -17.43
C ASP A 374 17.02 -27.87 -16.27
N ASP A 375 17.47 -28.83 -15.45
CA ASP A 375 18.26 -28.62 -14.22
C ASP A 375 19.74 -28.27 -14.49
N SER A 376 20.13 -28.16 -15.76
CA SER A 376 21.52 -28.11 -16.21
C SER A 376 22.14 -26.70 -16.29
N GLN A 377 21.33 -25.62 -16.22
CA GLN A 377 21.84 -24.24 -16.31
C GLN A 377 21.74 -23.49 -14.97
N LYS A 378 22.83 -23.54 -14.19
CA LYS A 378 23.12 -22.47 -13.22
C LYS A 378 23.47 -21.21 -14.02
N ALA A 379 22.53 -20.29 -14.13
CA ALA A 379 22.80 -19.00 -14.76
C ALA A 379 23.89 -18.25 -13.96
N LEU A 380 24.93 -17.81 -14.68
CA LEU A 380 25.95 -16.89 -14.17
C LEU A 380 25.29 -15.52 -14.04
N TYR A 381 24.87 -15.16 -12.83
CA TYR A 381 24.29 -13.86 -12.54
C TYR A 381 25.40 -12.83 -12.29
N SER A 382 25.39 -11.71 -13.01
CA SER A 382 26.14 -10.52 -12.61
C SER A 382 25.25 -9.70 -11.68
N PHE A 383 25.68 -9.55 -10.42
CA PHE A 383 25.02 -8.67 -9.46
C PHE A 383 25.52 -7.25 -9.68
N THR A 384 24.64 -6.39 -10.19
CA THR A 384 24.90 -4.95 -10.17
C THR A 384 24.15 -4.38 -8.97
N GLU A 385 24.86 -4.06 -7.89
CA GLU A 385 24.36 -3.06 -6.95
C GLU A 385 24.15 -1.78 -7.76
N LEU A 386 22.91 -1.33 -7.91
CA LEU A 386 22.61 0.00 -8.43
C LEU A 386 23.17 1.02 -7.42
N LYS A 387 24.46 1.34 -7.54
CA LYS A 387 25.05 2.55 -6.97
C LYS A 387 24.71 3.71 -7.90
N GLY A 388 23.61 4.36 -7.57
CA GLY A 388 23.19 5.63 -8.17
C GLY A 388 21.97 6.12 -7.41
N ASP A 389 21.86 7.42 -7.18
CA ASP A 389 20.82 8.13 -6.43
C ASP A 389 19.39 8.00 -7.03
N ASN A 390 19.03 6.85 -7.59
CA ASN A 390 17.72 6.56 -8.18
C ASN A 390 16.86 5.73 -7.21
N GLN A 391 15.79 6.39 -6.75
CA GLN A 391 14.72 5.97 -5.85
C GLN A 391 13.88 4.75 -6.34
N ILE A 392 14.46 3.75 -6.98
CA ILE A 392 13.71 2.61 -7.52
C ILE A 392 13.33 1.61 -6.41
N CYS A 393 14.12 1.50 -5.34
CA CYS A 393 13.96 0.48 -4.29
C CYS A 393 13.37 0.98 -2.95
N ASP A 394 13.19 2.29 -2.77
CA ASP A 394 12.72 2.85 -1.47
C ASP A 394 11.19 2.87 -1.32
N TRP A 395 10.46 2.35 -2.31
CA TRP A 395 8.99 2.28 -2.35
C TRP A 395 8.45 0.87 -2.64
N LEU A 396 9.33 -0.13 -2.71
CA LEU A 396 8.92 -1.49 -2.33
C LEU A 396 8.80 -1.53 -0.83
#